data_AF-A0A564YIQ5-F1
#
_entry.id   AF-A0A564YIQ5-F1
#
_cell.length_a   1.000
_cell.length_b   1.000
_cell.length_c   1.000
_cell.angle_alpha   90.00
_cell.angle_beta   90.00
_cell.angle_gamma   90.00
#
_symmetry.space_group_name_H-M   'P 1'
#
loop_
_entity.id
_entity.type
_entity.pdbx_description
1 polymer ?
#
loop_
_entity_poly.entity_id
_entity_poly.type
_entity_poly.pdbx_seq_one_letter_code
_entity_poly.pdbx_strand_id
1 'polypeptide(L)'
;MTRCPRSLNEEFEEDVRPPKRTKFAQLTSNPTDLAFFLKQIEESDEDVVKEYLSESTGEELLSLLGTGFDRKSNELAVIFKVLAIIIIRTRKDLSDVYGEVGRRLAEGLLEDAPLSSCFRALKPHSSAEATKASLQLLSAVVSADPLLLGRSLLRSVNFEHPDWIQIARRRNTKDAIDVRTCFIN
;
A
#
# COMPACT_ATOMS: atom_id res chain seq x y z
N MET A 1 51.67 -26.30 -52.45
CA MET A 1 51.26 -24.92 -52.13
C MET A 1 49.73 -24.89 -52.27
N THR A 2 48.88 -24.52 -51.31
CA THR A 2 49.02 -23.51 -50.24
C THR A 2 47.92 -23.71 -49.16
N ARG A 3 48.32 -23.45 -47.91
CA ARG A 3 47.65 -23.21 -46.61
C ARG A 3 46.10 -23.01 -46.50
N CYS A 4 45.57 -23.44 -45.34
CA CYS A 4 44.30 -22.97 -44.72
C CYS A 4 44.24 -21.44 -44.50
N PRO A 5 43.05 -20.90 -44.21
CA PRO A 5 42.83 -20.43 -42.83
C PRO A 5 41.42 -20.71 -42.25
N ARG A 6 41.35 -20.64 -40.91
CA ARG A 6 40.16 -20.64 -40.03
C ARG A 6 39.40 -19.30 -40.09
N SER A 7 38.10 -19.34 -39.80
CA SER A 7 37.30 -18.29 -39.13
C SER A 7 36.10 -19.01 -38.47
N LEU A 8 36.01 -19.21 -37.15
CA LEU A 8 35.69 -18.26 -36.07
C LEU A 8 34.58 -17.27 -36.44
N ASN A 9 33.42 -17.46 -35.79
CA ASN A 9 32.55 -16.45 -35.14
C ASN A 9 31.29 -17.20 -34.68
N GLU A 10 31.27 -17.65 -33.43
CA GLU A 10 30.85 -16.89 -32.24
C GLU A 10 29.34 -16.97 -32.01
N GLU A 11 29.06 -17.70 -30.93
CA GLU A 11 27.82 -17.85 -30.19
C GLU A 11 27.16 -16.51 -29.88
N PHE A 12 25.86 -16.40 -30.15
CA PHE A 12 24.94 -15.62 -29.33
C PHE A 12 23.62 -16.39 -29.31
N GLU A 13 23.62 -17.54 -28.62
CA GLU A 13 22.39 -18.00 -27.99
C GLU A 13 22.12 -17.01 -26.84
N GLU A 14 21.28 -16.02 -27.10
CA GLU A 14 20.63 -15.27 -26.03
C GLU A 14 19.90 -16.27 -25.14
N ASP A 15 20.55 -16.59 -24.03
CA ASP A 15 19.99 -17.27 -22.87
C ASP A 15 18.87 -16.38 -22.32
N VAL A 16 17.70 -16.41 -22.99
CA VAL A 16 16.46 -15.82 -22.50
C VAL A 16 16.01 -16.69 -21.35
N ARG A 17 16.66 -16.47 -20.20
CA ARG A 17 16.21 -17.03 -18.93
C ARG A 17 14.77 -16.56 -18.74
N PRO A 18 13.84 -17.47 -18.43
CA PRO A 18 12.48 -17.08 -18.11
C PRO A 18 12.54 -16.04 -16.98
N PRO A 19 11.73 -14.97 -17.04
CA PRO A 19 11.75 -13.93 -16.03
C PRO A 19 11.59 -14.60 -14.67
N LYS A 20 12.57 -14.40 -13.79
CA LYS A 20 12.53 -14.90 -12.41
C LYS A 20 11.20 -14.46 -11.83
N ARG A 21 10.38 -15.40 -11.38
CA ARG A 21 9.13 -15.10 -10.67
C ARG A 21 9.48 -14.17 -9.52
N THR A 22 8.92 -12.97 -9.55
CA THR A 22 9.15 -11.89 -8.58
C THR A 22 8.75 -12.37 -7.19
N LYS A 23 9.67 -12.24 -6.23
CA LYS A 23 9.53 -12.74 -4.85
C LYS A 23 8.31 -12.11 -4.18
N PHE A 24 7.94 -10.90 -4.58
CA PHE A 24 6.89 -10.12 -3.94
C PHE A 24 5.55 -10.06 -4.67
N ALA A 25 5.49 -10.34 -5.97
CA ALA A 25 4.20 -10.29 -6.69
C ALA A 25 3.21 -11.35 -6.16
N GLN A 26 3.72 -12.49 -5.68
CA GLN A 26 2.89 -13.49 -5.01
C GLN A 26 2.54 -13.07 -3.57
N LEU A 27 3.42 -12.34 -2.89
CA LEU A 27 3.22 -11.91 -1.51
C LEU A 27 2.10 -10.88 -1.34
N THR A 28 1.79 -10.11 -2.40
CA THR A 28 0.75 -9.08 -2.36
C THR A 28 -0.58 -9.53 -2.96
N SER A 29 -0.71 -10.79 -3.36
CA SER A 29 -1.89 -11.34 -4.03
C SER A 29 -3.03 -11.76 -3.07
N ASN A 30 -2.72 -12.00 -1.78
CA ASN A 30 -3.67 -12.49 -0.77
C ASN A 30 -3.42 -11.79 0.59
N PRO A 31 -4.47 -11.44 1.36
CA PRO A 31 -4.35 -10.89 2.73
C PRO A 31 -3.38 -11.63 3.67
N THR A 32 -3.29 -12.96 3.59
CA THR A 32 -2.39 -13.74 4.46
C THR A 32 -0.92 -13.47 4.14
N ASP A 33 -0.57 -13.48 2.85
CA ASP A 33 0.79 -13.22 2.40
C ASP A 33 1.15 -11.75 2.62
N LEU A 34 0.17 -10.85 2.51
CA LEU A 34 0.33 -9.44 2.82
C LEU A 34 0.60 -9.19 4.31
N ALA A 35 0.03 -10.02 5.20
CA ALA A 35 0.33 -9.94 6.63
C ALA A 35 1.76 -10.39 6.93
N PHE A 36 2.27 -11.39 6.20
CA PHE A 36 3.67 -11.77 6.29
C PHE A 36 4.60 -10.68 5.74
N PHE A 37 4.23 -10.05 4.63
CA PHE A 37 4.95 -8.90 4.08
C PHE A 37 4.99 -7.73 5.06
N LEU A 38 3.86 -7.38 5.70
CA LEU A 38 3.80 -6.35 6.73
C LEU A 38 4.75 -6.69 7.90
N LYS A 39 4.76 -7.94 8.35
CA LYS A 39 5.66 -8.39 9.41
C LYS A 39 7.13 -8.24 9.00
N GLN A 40 7.48 -8.56 7.75
CA GLN A 40 8.85 -8.33 7.26
C GLN A 40 9.22 -6.85 7.24
N ILE A 41 8.30 -5.95 6.87
CA ILE A 41 8.55 -4.51 6.94
C ILE A 41 8.82 -4.05 8.38
N GLU A 42 8.12 -4.62 9.36
CA GLU A 42 8.23 -4.23 10.77
C GLU A 42 9.44 -4.84 11.50
N GLU A 43 9.89 -6.04 11.09
CA GLU A 43 10.90 -6.81 11.82
C GLU A 43 12.24 -6.99 11.08
N SER A 44 12.31 -6.72 9.77
CA SER A 44 13.54 -6.90 8.99
C SER A 44 14.45 -5.67 9.08
N ASP A 45 15.76 -5.91 9.10
CA ASP A 45 16.78 -4.87 8.94
C ASP A 45 16.95 -4.45 7.46
N GLU A 46 16.43 -5.25 6.53
CA GLU A 46 16.47 -4.97 5.08
C GLU A 46 15.35 -4.02 4.65
N ASP A 47 15.58 -3.19 3.63
CA ASP A 47 14.58 -2.28 3.09
C ASP A 47 13.60 -3.01 2.14
N VAL A 48 12.71 -3.78 2.77
CA VAL A 48 11.70 -4.62 2.10
C VAL A 48 10.78 -3.80 1.19
N VAL A 49 10.46 -2.56 1.56
CA VAL A 49 9.63 -1.67 0.75
C VAL A 49 10.35 -1.28 -0.54
N LYS A 50 11.64 -0.94 -0.46
CA LYS A 50 12.44 -0.63 -1.64
C LYS A 50 12.65 -1.85 -2.53
N GLU A 51 12.89 -3.03 -1.96
CA GLU A 51 13.01 -4.29 -2.70
C GLU A 51 11.70 -4.58 -3.46
N TYR A 52 10.57 -4.46 -2.78
CA TYR A 52 9.24 -4.61 -3.39
C TYR A 52 9.00 -3.64 -4.54
N LEU A 53 9.28 -2.34 -4.35
CA LEU A 53 9.06 -1.31 -5.38
C LEU A 53 10.01 -1.44 -6.58
N SER A 54 11.10 -2.22 -6.45
CA SER A 54 11.96 -2.56 -7.60
C SER A 54 11.34 -3.61 -8.51
N GLU A 55 10.36 -4.37 -8.02
CA GLU A 55 9.69 -5.46 -8.74
C GLU A 55 8.22 -5.15 -9.07
N SER A 56 7.58 -4.20 -8.37
CA SER A 56 6.15 -3.90 -8.47
C SER A 56 5.84 -2.41 -8.31
N THR A 57 4.64 -2.00 -8.74
CA THR A 57 4.13 -0.62 -8.65
C THR A 57 3.19 -0.39 -7.45
N GLY A 58 2.69 -1.45 -6.79
CA GLY A 58 1.72 -1.32 -5.71
C GLY A 58 0.27 -1.28 -6.15
N GLU A 59 -0.02 -1.20 -7.45
CA GLU A 59 -1.40 -1.12 -7.96
C GLU A 59 -2.21 -2.39 -7.66
N GLU A 60 -1.54 -3.54 -7.52
CA GLU A 60 -2.18 -4.78 -7.11
C GLU A 60 -2.79 -4.68 -5.71
N LEU A 61 -2.22 -3.86 -4.81
CA LEU A 61 -2.77 -3.63 -3.48
C LEU A 61 -4.07 -2.81 -3.52
N LEU A 62 -4.19 -1.87 -4.47
CA LEU A 62 -5.45 -1.16 -4.73
C LEU A 62 -6.50 -2.12 -5.27
N SER A 63 -6.11 -3.06 -6.14
CA SER A 63 -7.02 -4.10 -6.64
C SER A 63 -7.59 -4.99 -5.53
N LEU A 64 -6.86 -5.18 -4.42
CA LEU A 64 -7.38 -5.87 -3.24
C LEU A 64 -8.55 -5.11 -2.61
N LEU A 65 -8.55 -3.78 -2.68
CA LEU A 65 -9.65 -2.96 -2.16
C LEU A 65 -10.84 -2.88 -3.13
N GLY A 66 -10.59 -3.04 -4.44
CA GLY A 66 -11.63 -3.12 -5.48
C GLY A 66 -12.30 -4.49 -5.57
N THR A 67 -11.59 -5.57 -5.21
CA THR A 67 -12.13 -6.93 -5.20
C THR A 67 -12.83 -7.24 -3.89
N GLY A 68 -14.15 -7.06 -3.88
CA GLY A 68 -15.05 -7.63 -2.87
C GLY A 68 -15.50 -6.65 -1.78
N PHE A 69 -16.81 -6.43 -1.73
CA PHE A 69 -17.49 -5.72 -0.65
C PHE A 69 -17.42 -6.45 0.71
N ASP A 70 -16.77 -7.63 0.79
CA ASP A 70 -16.84 -8.58 1.91
C ASP A 70 -15.50 -8.86 2.63
N ARG A 71 -14.47 -8.03 2.45
CA ARG A 71 -13.21 -8.24 3.19
C ARG A 71 -13.40 -7.98 4.69
N LYS A 72 -12.85 -8.89 5.51
CA LYS A 72 -12.91 -8.79 6.97
C LYS A 72 -12.06 -7.61 7.46
N SER A 73 -12.42 -7.04 8.60
CA SER A 73 -11.72 -5.87 9.15
C SER A 73 -10.22 -6.09 9.39
N ASN A 74 -9.80 -7.30 9.79
CA ASN A 74 -8.38 -7.62 9.96
C ASN A 74 -7.61 -7.61 8.63
N GLU A 75 -8.21 -8.12 7.56
CA GLU A 75 -7.59 -8.08 6.22
C GLU A 75 -7.47 -6.63 5.72
N LEU A 76 -8.52 -5.84 5.89
CA LEU A 76 -8.49 -4.42 5.55
C LEU A 76 -7.41 -3.66 6.34
N ALA A 77 -7.25 -3.96 7.63
CA ALA A 77 -6.22 -3.34 8.45
C ALA A 77 -4.82 -3.58 7.89
N VAL A 78 -4.53 -4.82 7.47
CA VAL A 78 -3.23 -5.18 6.87
C VAL A 78 -3.03 -4.44 5.54
N ILE A 79 -4.04 -4.46 4.65
CA ILE A 79 -3.95 -3.78 3.34
C ILE A 79 -3.71 -2.28 3.54
N PHE A 80 -4.45 -1.64 4.45
CA PHE A 80 -4.29 -0.21 4.70
C PHE A 80 -2.94 0.14 5.31
N LYS A 81 -2.43 -0.67 6.25
CA LYS A 81 -1.10 -0.47 6.84
C LYS A 81 -0.01 -0.52 5.77
N VAL A 82 -0.02 -1.55 4.93
CA VAL A 82 0.99 -1.70 3.87
C VAL A 82 0.93 -0.53 2.89
N LEU A 83 -0.26 -0.16 2.39
CA LEU A 83 -0.42 0.99 1.50
C LEU A 83 0.05 2.30 2.16
N ALA A 84 -0.29 2.52 3.44
CA ALA A 84 0.11 3.72 4.15
C ALA A 84 1.63 3.80 4.29
N ILE A 85 2.29 2.68 4.62
CA ILE A 85 3.75 2.62 4.73
C ILE A 85 4.40 2.94 3.38
N ILE A 86 3.95 2.30 2.30
CA ILE A 86 4.49 2.54 0.95
C ILE A 86 4.35 4.01 0.56
N ILE A 87 3.16 4.61 0.73
CA ILE A 87 2.91 6.02 0.40
C ILE A 87 3.80 6.94 1.26
N ILE A 88 3.94 6.67 2.55
CA ILE A 88 4.78 7.50 3.43
C ILE A 88 6.27 7.39 3.04
N ARG A 89 6.77 6.17 2.80
CA ARG A 89 8.16 5.89 2.40
C ARG A 89 8.52 6.58 1.09
N THR A 90 7.69 6.38 0.08
CA THR A 90 7.84 7.01 -1.25
C THR A 90 7.73 8.53 -1.22
N ARG A 91 7.11 9.13 -0.19
CA ARG A 91 7.09 10.59 -0.01
C ARG A 91 8.23 11.13 0.85
N LYS A 92 8.89 10.27 1.62
CA LYS A 92 10.00 10.64 2.50
C LYS A 92 11.32 10.23 1.86
N ASP A 93 11.83 9.07 2.27
CA ASP A 93 13.21 8.67 2.04
C ASP A 93 13.41 7.90 0.72
N LEU A 94 12.32 7.49 0.05
CA LEU A 94 12.34 6.90 -1.29
C LEU A 94 11.85 7.86 -2.39
N SER A 95 11.72 9.15 -2.08
CA SER A 95 11.07 10.13 -2.95
C SER A 95 11.78 10.37 -4.29
N ASP A 96 13.11 10.33 -4.30
CA ASP A 96 13.89 10.59 -5.53
C ASP A 96 13.62 9.55 -6.63
N VAL A 97 13.36 8.30 -6.26
CA VAL A 97 13.19 7.18 -7.20
C VAL A 97 11.73 6.80 -7.36
N TYR A 98 10.98 6.79 -6.27
CA TYR A 98 9.63 6.22 -6.22
C TYR A 98 8.55 7.23 -5.81
N GLY A 99 8.87 8.53 -5.73
CA GLY A 99 7.91 9.57 -5.31
C GLY A 99 6.64 9.63 -6.16
N GLU A 100 6.77 9.37 -7.46
CA GLU A 100 5.65 9.30 -8.39
C GLU A 100 4.77 8.06 -8.15
N VAL A 101 5.36 6.93 -7.77
CA VAL A 101 4.60 5.72 -7.41
C VAL A 101 3.71 5.99 -6.19
N GLY A 102 4.28 6.63 -5.16
CA GLY A 102 3.52 7.06 -3.98
C GLY A 102 2.35 7.97 -4.30
N ARG A 103 2.56 8.92 -5.23
CA ARG A 103 1.51 9.83 -5.71
C ARG A 103 0.39 9.07 -6.41
N ARG A 104 0.71 8.17 -7.34
CA ARG A 104 -0.28 7.38 -8.09
C ARG A 104 -1.08 6.46 -7.19
N LEU A 105 -0.44 5.82 -6.21
CA LEU A 105 -1.14 5.00 -5.22
C LEU A 105 -2.12 5.83 -4.39
N ALA A 106 -1.72 7.05 -4.01
CA ALA A 106 -2.59 7.96 -3.28
C ALA A 106 -3.77 8.49 -4.13
N GLU A 107 -3.54 8.77 -5.41
CA GLU A 107 -4.59 9.11 -6.38
C GLU A 107 -5.57 7.95 -6.57
N GLY A 108 -5.07 6.73 -6.82
CA GLY A 108 -5.90 5.53 -6.99
C GLY A 108 -6.70 5.16 -5.73
N LEU A 109 -6.22 5.52 -4.52
CA LEU A 109 -7.01 5.33 -3.31
C LEU A 109 -8.27 6.21 -3.26
N LEU A 110 -8.25 7.38 -3.90
CA LEU A 110 -9.40 8.28 -3.94
C LEU A 110 -10.47 7.88 -4.97
N GLU A 111 -10.26 6.79 -5.70
CA GLU A 111 -11.29 6.17 -6.52
C GLU A 111 -12.40 5.54 -5.64
N ASP A 112 -13.58 5.35 -6.24
CA ASP A 112 -14.81 4.99 -5.51
C ASP A 112 -14.65 3.73 -4.64
N ALA A 113 -14.12 2.64 -5.18
CA ALA A 113 -14.06 1.36 -4.46
C ALA A 113 -13.00 1.34 -3.33
N PRO A 114 -11.75 1.77 -3.56
CA PRO A 114 -10.76 1.88 -2.48
C PRO A 114 -11.19 2.87 -1.38
N LEU A 115 -11.72 4.04 -1.75
CA LEU A 115 -12.18 5.04 -0.80
C LEU A 115 -13.38 4.55 0.02
N SER A 116 -14.33 3.86 -0.63
CA SER A 116 -15.45 3.22 0.06
C SER A 116 -14.98 2.17 1.07
N SER A 117 -13.92 1.42 0.77
CA SER A 117 -13.32 0.48 1.72
C SER A 117 -12.73 1.20 2.95
N CYS A 118 -12.07 2.34 2.76
CA CYS A 118 -11.59 3.18 3.86
C CYS A 118 -12.75 3.65 4.74
N PHE A 119 -13.82 4.21 4.16
CA PHE A 119 -14.99 4.67 4.91
C PHE A 119 -15.76 3.53 5.58
N ARG A 120 -15.84 2.34 4.97
CA ARG A 120 -16.39 1.16 5.62
C ARG A 120 -15.62 0.79 6.89
N ALA A 121 -14.30 0.87 6.86
CA ALA A 121 -13.48 0.59 8.03
C ALA A 121 -13.58 1.65 9.14
N LEU A 122 -14.11 2.83 8.79
CA LEU A 122 -14.49 3.85 9.75
C LEU A 122 -15.88 3.58 10.35
N LYS A 123 -16.71 2.66 9.84
CA LYS A 123 -18.02 2.41 10.47
C LYS A 123 -17.90 1.86 11.91
N PRO A 124 -18.88 2.11 12.79
CA PRO A 124 -18.82 1.71 14.20
C PRO A 124 -18.58 0.21 14.43
N HIS A 125 -19.00 -0.62 13.49
CA HIS A 125 -18.95 -2.08 13.54
C HIS A 125 -17.61 -2.66 13.03
N SER A 126 -16.74 -1.84 12.44
CA SER A 126 -15.39 -2.25 12.03
C SER A 126 -14.51 -2.60 13.25
N SER A 127 -13.28 -3.07 13.08
CA SER A 127 -12.33 -3.21 14.20
C SER A 127 -11.60 -1.90 14.50
N ALA A 128 -11.17 -1.69 15.75
CA ALA A 128 -10.41 -0.48 16.11
C ALA A 128 -9.08 -0.38 15.34
N GLU A 129 -8.46 -1.52 15.06
CA GLU A 129 -7.25 -1.60 14.26
C GLU A 129 -7.49 -1.18 12.80
N ALA A 130 -8.59 -1.65 12.19
CA ALA A 130 -8.95 -1.27 10.82
C ALA A 130 -9.30 0.22 10.72
N THR A 131 -9.98 0.77 11.73
CA THR A 131 -10.25 2.21 11.82
C THR A 131 -8.94 3.01 11.87
N LYS A 132 -8.00 2.62 12.74
CA LYS A 132 -6.69 3.29 12.86
C LYS A 132 -5.90 3.20 11.55
N ALA A 133 -5.83 2.02 10.95
CA ALA A 133 -5.13 1.81 9.69
C ALA A 133 -5.75 2.63 8.55
N SER A 134 -7.08 2.73 8.50
CA SER A 134 -7.81 3.58 7.55
C SER A 134 -7.46 5.07 7.74
N LEU A 135 -7.48 5.58 8.98
CA LEU A 135 -7.11 6.97 9.28
C LEU A 135 -5.64 7.27 8.95
N GLN A 136 -4.73 6.34 9.24
CA GLN A 136 -3.31 6.44 8.89
C GLN A 136 -3.12 6.49 7.37
N LEU A 137 -3.84 5.65 6.63
CA LEU A 137 -3.80 5.64 5.17
C LEU A 137 -4.35 6.94 4.57
N LEU A 138 -5.51 7.42 5.05
CA LEU A 138 -6.06 8.71 4.61
C LEU A 138 -5.09 9.87 4.89
N SER A 139 -4.43 9.85 6.06
CA SER A 139 -3.38 10.82 6.40
C SER A 139 -2.16 10.71 5.46
N ALA A 140 -1.78 9.49 5.08
CA ALA A 140 -0.70 9.26 4.12
C ALA A 140 -1.04 9.81 2.74
N VAL A 141 -2.29 9.64 2.27
CA VAL A 141 -2.77 10.21 1.00
C VAL A 141 -2.71 11.74 1.02
N VAL A 142 -3.18 12.37 2.10
CA VAL A 142 -3.07 13.83 2.25
C VAL A 142 -1.60 14.27 2.26
N SER A 143 -0.71 13.49 2.88
CA SER A 143 0.73 13.80 2.92
C SER A 143 1.42 13.66 1.56
N ALA A 144 0.85 12.88 0.63
CA ALA A 144 1.40 12.73 -0.71
C ALA A 144 1.22 14.00 -1.56
N ASP A 145 0.05 14.64 -1.50
CA ASP A 145 -0.20 15.96 -2.08
C ASP A 145 -1.28 16.68 -1.26
N PRO A 146 -0.86 17.53 -0.29
CA PRO A 146 -1.79 18.19 0.62
C PRO A 146 -2.78 19.14 -0.08
N LEU A 147 -2.40 19.68 -1.24
CA LEU A 147 -3.19 20.68 -1.94
C LEU A 147 -4.25 20.04 -2.83
N LEU A 148 -3.89 19.04 -3.63
CA LEU A 148 -4.82 18.40 -4.55
C LEU A 148 -5.56 17.25 -3.88
N LEU A 149 -4.83 16.26 -3.33
CA LEU A 149 -5.44 15.07 -2.74
C LEU A 149 -6.13 15.39 -1.42
N GLY A 150 -5.57 16.31 -0.63
CA GLY A 150 -6.25 16.83 0.56
C GLY A 150 -7.61 17.45 0.24
N ARG A 151 -7.69 18.31 -0.78
CA ARG A 151 -8.97 18.91 -1.21
C ARG A 151 -9.94 17.89 -1.79
N SER A 152 -9.46 16.93 -2.57
CA SER A 152 -10.29 15.86 -3.12
C SER A 152 -10.89 15.00 -2.01
N LEU A 153 -10.09 14.59 -1.03
CA LEU A 153 -10.57 13.82 0.11
C LEU A 153 -11.63 14.59 0.92
N LEU A 154 -11.40 15.88 1.20
CA LEU A 154 -12.36 16.71 1.92
C LEU A 154 -13.73 16.78 1.22
N ARG A 155 -13.78 16.75 -0.11
CA ARG A 155 -15.04 16.76 -0.87
C ARG A 155 -15.79 15.43 -0.79
N SER A 156 -15.06 14.33 -0.62
CA SER A 156 -15.66 12.98 -0.57
C SER A 156 -16.16 12.60 0.82
N VAL A 157 -15.78 13.34 1.87
CA VAL A 157 -16.14 13.06 3.26
C VAL A 157 -17.48 13.72 3.61
N ASN A 158 -18.47 12.91 4.00
CA ASN A 158 -19.71 13.42 4.59
C ASN A 158 -19.51 13.68 6.10
N PHE A 159 -19.10 14.89 6.48
CA PHE A 159 -18.86 15.27 7.88
C PHE A 159 -20.10 15.29 8.77
N GLU A 160 -21.31 15.27 8.20
CA GLU A 160 -22.56 15.28 8.96
C GLU A 160 -22.99 13.87 9.41
N HIS A 161 -22.28 12.83 8.98
CA HIS A 161 -22.66 11.46 9.29
C HIS A 161 -22.53 11.15 10.79
N PRO A 162 -23.57 10.58 11.45
CA PRO A 162 -23.56 10.36 12.90
C PRO A 162 -22.47 9.38 13.37
N ASP A 163 -21.97 8.53 12.47
CA ASP A 163 -20.87 7.59 12.77
C ASP A 163 -19.61 8.30 13.26
N TRP A 164 -19.30 9.53 12.80
CA TRP A 164 -18.10 10.27 13.23
C TRP A 164 -17.98 10.40 14.74
N ILE A 165 -19.11 10.63 15.41
CA ILE A 165 -19.18 10.74 16.88
C ILE A 165 -18.80 9.41 17.54
N GLN A 166 -19.25 8.29 16.97
CA GLN A 166 -18.98 6.96 17.52
C GLN A 166 -17.51 6.57 17.32
N ILE A 167 -16.94 6.92 16.17
CA ILE A 167 -15.54 6.63 15.84
C ILE A 167 -14.60 7.40 16.75
N ALA A 168 -14.85 8.69 16.94
CA ALA A 168 -14.06 9.55 17.83
C ALA A 168 -14.10 9.12 19.30
N ARG A 169 -15.07 8.28 19.70
CA ARG A 169 -15.20 7.73 21.06
C ARG A 169 -14.61 6.33 21.21
N ARG A 170 -14.18 5.71 20.11
CA ARG A 170 -13.73 4.32 20.10
C ARG A 170 -12.40 4.15 20.82
N ARG A 171 -12.31 3.17 21.71
CA ARG A 171 -11.08 2.84 22.44
C ARG A 171 -10.44 1.56 21.91
N ASN A 172 -9.12 1.54 21.91
CA ASN A 172 -8.35 0.31 21.75
C ASN A 172 -7.45 0.15 22.97
N THR A 173 -7.83 -0.72 23.90
CA THR A 173 -7.08 -0.96 25.14
C THR A 173 -5.88 -1.89 24.96
N LYS A 174 -5.72 -2.49 23.77
CA LYS A 174 -4.62 -3.41 23.45
C LYS A 174 -3.43 -2.72 22.80
N ASP A 175 -3.61 -1.51 22.29
CA ASP A 175 -2.60 -0.76 21.53
C ASP A 175 -2.09 0.40 22.39
N ALA A 176 -0.78 0.64 22.36
CA ALA A 176 -0.15 1.70 23.14
C ALA A 176 -0.63 3.09 22.68
N ILE A 177 -0.99 3.22 21.39
CA ILE A 177 -1.51 4.45 20.80
C ILE A 177 -2.99 4.23 20.45
N ASP A 178 -3.87 4.77 21.29
CA ASP A 178 -5.33 4.68 21.16
C ASP A 178 -5.83 5.34 19.86
N VAL A 179 -6.84 4.78 19.21
CA VAL A 179 -7.45 5.31 17.98
C VAL A 179 -7.87 6.78 18.11
N ARG A 180 -8.26 7.22 19.31
CA ARG A 180 -8.61 8.61 19.61
C ARG A 180 -7.46 9.59 19.35
N THR A 181 -6.21 9.15 19.48
CA THR A 181 -5.05 10.00 19.14
C THR A 181 -5.03 10.37 17.66
N CYS A 182 -5.64 9.57 16.78
CA CYS A 182 -5.78 9.90 15.37
C CYS A 182 -6.80 11.03 15.11
N PHE A 183 -7.60 11.41 16.10
CA PHE A 183 -8.58 12.51 16.04
C PHE A 183 -8.10 13.78 16.76
N ILE A 184 -7.00 13.70 17.50
CA ILE A 184 -6.43 14.84 18.23
C ILE A 184 -5.29 15.38 17.36
N ASN A 185 -5.52 16.56 16.79
CA ASN A 185 -4.48 17.38 16.17
C ASN A 185 -4.01 18.40 17.21
#